data_AF-A0A259N355-F1
#
_entry.id   AF-A0A259N355-F1
#
_cell.length_a   1.000
_cell.length_b   1.000
_cell.length_c   1.000
_cell.angle_alpha   90.00
_cell.angle_beta   90.00
_cell.angle_gamma   90.00
#
_symmetry.space_group_name_H-M   'P 1'
#
loop_
_entity.id
_entity.type
_entity.pdbx_description
1 polymer ?
#
loop_
_entity_poly.entity_id
_entity_poly.type
_entity_poly.pdbx_seq_one_letter_code
_entity_poly.pdbx_strand_id
1 'polypeptide(L)' 'NTFWLDSYTVADAFVTWDSQLLGEKTRLQLNVHNLFNERYYPSSGGNLRVAVGELRELRLSASVEF' A
#
# COMPACT_ATOMS: atom_id res chain seq x y z
N ASN A 1 29.38 -2.58 -5.43
CA ASN A 1 28.63 -2.92 -4.20
C ASN A 1 29.36 -4.02 -3.48
N THR A 2 29.52 -3.92 -2.16
CA THR A 2 30.19 -4.94 -1.33
C THR A 2 29.20 -5.80 -0.53
N PHE A 3 27.90 -5.64 -0.75
CA PHE A 3 26.82 -6.39 -0.09
C PHE A 3 25.70 -6.73 -1.09
N TRP A 4 24.84 -7.64 -0.67
CA TRP A 4 23.60 -8.02 -1.36
C TRP A 4 22.40 -7.55 -0.55
N LEU A 5 21.30 -7.27 -1.25
CA LEU A 5 20.01 -6.98 -0.62
C LEU A 5 19.23 -8.28 -0.50
N ASP A 6 18.64 -8.50 0.67
CA ASP A 6 17.81 -9.68 0.91
C ASP A 6 16.54 -9.62 0.06
N SER A 7 16.06 -10.79 -0.34
CA SER A 7 14.73 -10.90 -0.95
C SER A 7 13.67 -10.51 0.06
N TYR A 8 12.64 -9.81 -0.40
CA TYR A 8 11.52 -9.39 0.42
C TYR A 8 10.20 -9.79 -0.22
N THR A 9 9.15 -9.82 0.58
CA THR A 9 7.77 -9.99 0.12
C THR A 9 6.89 -8.96 0.81
N VAL A 10 6.17 -8.19 0.01
CA VAL A 10 5.13 -7.28 0.48
C VAL A 10 3.78 -7.76 -0.02
N ALA A 11 2.73 -7.47 0.72
CA ALA A 11 1.37 -7.79 0.34
C ALA A 11 0.50 -6.54 0.48
N ASP A 12 -0.38 -6.36 -0.49
CA ASP A 12 -1.37 -5.29 -0.50
C ASP A 12 -2.75 -5.91 -0.36
N ALA A 13 -3.67 -5.19 0.28
CA ALA A 13 -5.04 -5.62 0.49
C ALA A 13 -6.00 -4.45 0.36
N PHE A 14 -7.25 -4.76 0.02
CA PHE A 14 -8.32 -3.77 0.01
C PHE A 14 -9.63 -4.41 0.48
N VAL A 15 -10.51 -3.57 1.01
CA VAL A 15 -11.91 -3.91 1.29
C VAL A 15 -12.81 -2.79 0.81
N THR A 16 -13.89 -3.17 0.13
CA THR A 16 -14.87 -2.23 -0.42
C THR A 16 -16.25 -2.58 0.11
N TRP A 17 -17.01 -1.56 0.49
CA TRP A 17 -18.41 -1.65 0.87
C TRP A 17 -19.25 -0.75 -0.03
N ASP A 18 -20.11 -1.38 -0.83
CA ASP A 18 -21.17 -0.72 -1.59
C ASP A 18 -22.48 -0.67 -0.79
N SER A 19 -23.10 0.51 -0.74
CA SER A 19 -24.38 0.75 -0.04
C SER A 19 -25.24 1.76 -0.79
N GLN A 20 -26.49 1.93 -0.35
CA GLN A 20 -27.35 3.02 -0.79
C GLN A 20 -27.57 3.97 0.39
N LEU A 21 -27.15 5.22 0.25
CA LEU A 21 -27.35 6.28 1.23
C LEU A 21 -28.22 7.37 0.58
N LEU A 22 -29.38 7.63 1.18
CA LEU A 22 -30.36 8.62 0.68
C LEU A 22 -30.84 8.36 -0.75
N GLY A 23 -30.87 7.10 -1.20
CA GLY A 23 -31.24 6.71 -2.56
C GLY A 23 -30.07 6.67 -3.54
N GLU A 24 -28.93 7.24 -3.17
CA GLU A 24 -27.73 7.29 -4.01
C GLU A 24 -26.76 6.16 -3.70
N LYS A 25 -26.15 5.60 -4.75
CA LYS A 25 -25.15 4.55 -4.60
C LYS A 25 -23.88 5.15 -4.02
N THR A 26 -23.50 4.66 -2.85
CA THR A 26 -22.32 5.10 -2.11
C THR A 26 -21.33 3.96 -1.94
N ARG A 27 -20.06 4.24 -2.18
CA ARG A 27 -18.97 3.30 -2.02
C ARG A 27 -17.97 3.81 -1.00
N LEU A 28 -17.59 2.95 -0.06
CA LEU A 28 -16.46 3.12 0.84
C LEU A 28 -15.39 2.09 0.50
N GLN A 29 -14.13 2.51 0.41
CA GLN A 29 -13.01 1.60 0.15
C GLN A 29 -11.83 1.93 1.05
N LEU A 30 -11.28 0.90 1.69
CA LEU A 30 -10.02 0.97 2.42
C LEU A 30 -8.98 0.16 1.64
N ASN A 31 -7.87 0.80 1.29
CA ASN A 31 -6.69 0.17 0.69
C ASN A 31 -5.56 0.19 1.71
N VAL A 32 -4.81 -0.91 1.76
CA VAL A 32 -3.64 -1.10 2.62
C VAL A 32 -2.48 -1.54 1.74
N HIS A 33 -1.43 -0.72 1.68
CA HIS A 33 -0.16 -1.11 1.07
C HIS A 33 0.82 -1.56 2.14
N ASN A 34 1.62 -2.58 1.83
CA ASN A 34 2.56 -3.19 2.78
C ASN A 34 1.83 -3.60 4.09
N LEU A 35 0.85 -4.50 3.92
CA LEU A 35 -0.07 -4.98 4.95
C LEU A 35 0.63 -5.46 6.22
N PHE A 36 1.77 -6.14 6.07
CA PHE A 36 2.55 -6.70 7.17
C PHE A 36 3.59 -5.73 7.75
N ASN A 37 3.64 -4.49 7.26
CA ASN A 37 4.59 -3.47 7.70
C ASN A 37 6.05 -3.93 7.61
N GLU A 38 6.38 -4.56 6.49
CA GLU A 38 7.71 -5.08 6.16
C GLU A 38 8.69 -3.92 5.94
N ARG A 39 9.89 -4.03 6.50
CA ARG A 39 10.97 -3.08 6.25
C ARG A 39 11.95 -3.69 5.24
N TYR A 40 11.89 -3.22 4.01
CA TYR A 40 12.66 -3.77 2.91
C TYR A 40 13.47 -2.71 2.14
N TYR A 41 14.39 -3.19 1.31
CA TYR A 41 15.33 -2.37 0.55
C TYR A 41 15.30 -2.83 -0.91
N PRO A 42 14.54 -2.16 -1.81
CA PRO A 42 14.29 -2.67 -3.16
C PRO A 42 15.48 -2.54 -4.11
N SER A 43 16.40 -1.60 -3.87
CA SER A 43 17.55 -1.38 -4.74
C SER A 43 18.70 -0.65 -4.06
N SER A 44 19.89 -0.76 -4.65
CA SER A 44 21.08 -0.02 -4.26
C SER A 44 21.79 0.52 -5.49
N GLY A 45 22.11 1.82 -5.47
CA GLY A 45 22.96 2.49 -6.47
C GLY A 45 24.42 2.57 -6.05
N GLY A 46 24.84 1.85 -5.01
CA GLY A 46 26.18 1.87 -4.43
C GLY A 46 26.17 1.68 -2.91
N ASN A 47 27.36 1.57 -2.31
CA ASN A 47 27.48 1.18 -0.90
C ASN A 47 26.80 2.13 0.10
N LEU A 48 26.62 3.40 -0.28
CA LEU A 48 26.02 4.44 0.56
C LEU A 48 24.66 4.92 0.04
N ARG A 49 24.14 4.29 -1.02
CA ARG A 49 22.92 4.70 -1.71
C ARG A 49 21.99 3.50 -1.80
N VAL A 50 21.25 3.28 -0.72
CA VAL A 50 20.25 2.21 -0.63
C VAL A 50 18.87 2.85 -0.58
N ALA A 51 18.00 2.45 -1.51
CA ALA A 51 16.61 2.87 -1.49
C ALA A 51 15.89 2.15 -0.35
N VAL A 52 15.02 2.87 0.36
CA VAL A 52 14.12 2.28 1.35
C VAL A 52 12.80 1.98 0.67
N GLY A 53 12.25 0.80 0.94
CA GLY A 53 10.93 0.41 0.45
C GLY A 53 9.82 1.31 0.97
N GLU A 54 8.65 1.23 0.33
CA GLU A 54 7.50 2.01 0.74
C GLU A 54 7.02 1.57 2.13
N LEU A 55 6.77 2.56 2.98
CA LEU A 55 6.20 2.32 4.30
C LEU A 55 4.74 1.87 4.14
N ARG A 56 4.22 1.23 5.19
CA ARG A 56 2.80 0.89 5.24
C ARG A 56 1.93 2.14 5.04
N GLU A 57 1.01 2.05 4.09
CA GLU A 57 0.04 3.10 3.78
C GLU A 57 -1.38 2.58 4.01
N LEU A 58 -2.23 3.43 4.60
CA LEU A 58 -3.66 3.20 4.73
C LEU A 58 -4.41 4.33 4.02
N ARG A 59 -5.27 3.97 3.07
CA ARG A 59 -6.04 4.94 2.28
C ARG A 59 -7.53 4.60 2.33
N LEU A 60 -8.30 5.48 2.97
CA LEU A 60 -9.75 5.45 2.96
C LEU A 60 -10.30 6.37 1.87
N SER A 61 -11.28 5.90 1.11
CA SER A 61 -11.94 6.67 0.05
C SER A 61 -13.45 6.46 0.10
N ALA A 62 -14.19 7.52 -0.24
CA ALA A 62 -15.65 7.53 -0.29
C ALA A 62 -16.11 8.19 -1.59
N SER A 63 -17.10 7.61 -2.27
CA SER A 63 -17.71 8.18 -3.48
C SER A 63 -19.22 7.99 -3.50
N VAL A 64 -19.93 8.94 -4.11
CA VAL A 64 -21.39 8.91 -4.32
C VAL A 64 -21.64 9.07 -5.82
N GLU A 65 -22.51 8.22 -6.37
CA GLU A 65 -23.02 8.32 -7.76
C GLU A 65 -24.36 9.09 -7.73
N PHE A 66 -24.55 10.07 -8.62
CA PHE A 66 -25.75 10.93 -8.74
C PHE A 66 -26.39 10.81 -10.12
#